data_AF-A0A950Z3D6-F1
#
_entry.id   AF-A0A950Z3D6-F1
#
_cell.length_a   1.000
_cell.length_b   1.000
_cell.length_c   1.000
_cell.angle_alpha   90.00
_cell.angle_beta   90.00
_cell.angle_gamma   90.00
#
_symmetry.space_group_name_H-M   'P 1'
#
loop_
_entity.id
_entity.type
_entity.pdbx_description
1 polymer ?
#
loop_
_entity_poly.entity_id
_entity_poly.type
_entity_poly.pdbx_seq_one_letter_code
_entity_poly.pdbx_strand_id
1 'polypeptide(L)'
;MDDLRYPIGRYQAPDSVTASHRTEWIRILEELPQNMRHALEDLTDSQLDTPYRPGGWTVRQVVHHVPDSHMNSYMRFRLALTESSPLIKDYEEGAWAELRDAKTGPVEWSLQLLAGLHAR
;
A
#
# COMPACT_ATOMS: atom_id res chain seq x y z
N MET A 1 -18.50 -14.72 -12.21
CA MET A 1 -17.07 -14.48 -12.50
C MET A 1 -16.64 -13.50 -11.44
N ASP A 2 -15.83 -13.92 -10.48
CA ASP A 2 -15.50 -13.12 -9.30
C ASP A 2 -14.79 -11.83 -9.71
N ASP A 3 -15.12 -10.71 -9.05
CA ASP A 3 -14.46 -9.43 -9.30
C ASP A 3 -13.03 -9.49 -8.74
N LEU A 4 -12.08 -9.86 -9.59
CA LEU A 4 -10.66 -9.98 -9.27
C LEU A 4 -10.01 -8.68 -8.76
N ARG A 5 -10.70 -7.52 -8.88
CA ARG A 5 -10.24 -6.25 -8.29
C ARG A 5 -10.38 -6.22 -6.77
N TYR A 6 -11.32 -6.98 -6.20
CA TYR A 6 -11.62 -7.01 -4.77
C TYR A 6 -11.61 -8.45 -4.25
N PRO A 7 -10.46 -9.15 -4.30
CA PRO A 7 -10.39 -10.58 -3.96
C PRO A 7 -10.76 -10.90 -2.50
N ILE A 8 -10.70 -9.89 -1.61
CA ILE A 8 -11.10 -9.99 -0.19
C ILE A 8 -12.29 -9.07 0.15
N GLY A 9 -13.01 -8.59 -0.86
CA GLY A 9 -14.06 -7.59 -0.70
C GLY A 9 -13.54 -6.16 -0.49
N ARG A 10 -14.45 -5.25 -0.11
CA ARG A 10 -14.14 -3.85 0.21
C ARG A 10 -14.14 -3.64 1.72
N TYR A 11 -13.37 -2.65 2.18
CA TYR A 11 -13.40 -2.24 3.58
C TYR A 11 -14.83 -1.89 4.01
N GLN A 12 -15.26 -2.50 5.11
CA GLN A 12 -16.51 -2.20 5.80
C GLN A 12 -16.14 -1.53 7.13
N ALA A 13 -16.48 -0.26 7.28
CA ALA A 13 -16.20 0.46 8.52
C ALA A 13 -17.08 -0.10 9.66
N PRO A 14 -16.51 -0.41 10.83
CA PRO A 14 -17.33 -0.76 11.98
C PRO A 14 -18.08 0.48 12.48
N ASP A 15 -19.26 0.26 13.08
CA ASP A 15 -20.08 1.33 13.66
C ASP A 15 -19.32 2.14 14.73
N SER A 16 -18.38 1.51 15.43
CA SER A 16 -17.48 2.17 16.37
C SER A 16 -16.08 1.55 16.37
N VAL A 17 -15.06 2.41 16.51
CA VAL A 17 -13.66 2.00 16.62
C VAL A 17 -13.27 1.92 18.09
N THR A 18 -13.10 0.70 18.60
CA THR A 18 -12.71 0.43 20.00
C THR A 18 -11.20 0.52 20.20
N ALA A 19 -10.76 0.50 21.46
CA ALA A 19 -9.33 0.41 21.77
C ALA A 19 -8.71 -0.90 21.27
N SER A 20 -9.43 -2.02 21.37
CA SER A 20 -8.95 -3.31 20.85
C SER A 20 -8.82 -3.33 19.33
N HIS A 21 -9.76 -2.71 18.60
CA HIS A 21 -9.62 -2.52 17.14
C HIS A 21 -8.35 -1.76 16.81
N ARG A 22 -8.07 -0.66 17.53
CA ARG A 22 -6.84 0.13 17.29
C ARG A 22 -5.57 -0.68 17.57
N THR A 23 -5.50 -1.36 18.72
CA THR A 23 -4.33 -2.21 19.05
C THR A 23 -4.09 -3.27 17.99
N GLU A 24 -5.15 -3.93 17.53
CA GLU A 24 -5.04 -4.96 16.50
C GLU A 24 -4.64 -4.40 15.14
N TRP A 25 -5.25 -3.29 14.70
CA TRP A 25 -4.92 -2.69 13.41
C TRP A 25 -3.51 -2.09 13.37
N ILE A 26 -3.02 -1.56 14.50
CA ILE A 26 -1.62 -1.12 14.62
C ILE A 26 -0.70 -2.32 14.45
N ARG A 27 -0.95 -3.44 15.13
CA ARG A 27 -0.17 -4.68 14.98
C ARG A 27 -0.16 -5.18 13.53
N ILE A 28 -1.32 -5.22 12.88
CA ILE A 28 -1.42 -5.62 11.46
C ILE A 28 -0.60 -4.68 10.56
N LEU A 29 -0.65 -3.37 10.82
CA LEU A 29 0.11 -2.39 10.05
C LEU A 29 1.62 -2.57 10.26
N GLU A 30 2.06 -2.84 11.49
CA GLU A 30 3.47 -3.13 11.83
C GLU A 30 3.99 -4.40 11.14
N GLU A 31 3.16 -5.44 11.00
CA GLU A 31 3.52 -6.72 10.38
C GLU A 31 3.54 -6.67 8.84
N LEU A 32 2.82 -5.71 8.23
CA LEU A 32 2.65 -5.63 6.77
C LEU A 32 3.98 -5.64 5.98
N PRO A 33 5.03 -4.85 6.32
CA PRO A 33 6.26 -4.84 5.54
C PRO A 33 6.91 -6.22 5.45
N GLN A 34 6.91 -6.99 6.55
CA GLN A 34 7.50 -8.33 6.56
C GLN A 34 6.63 -9.33 5.79
N ASN A 35 5.30 -9.26 5.96
CA ASN A 35 4.37 -10.11 5.20
C ASN A 35 4.49 -9.87 3.69
N MET A 36 4.70 -8.61 3.28
CA MET A 36 4.91 -8.24 1.89
C MET A 36 6.26 -8.73 1.36
N ARG A 37 7.34 -8.72 2.16
CA ARG A 37 8.61 -9.37 1.79
C ARG A 37 8.43 -10.86 1.55
N HIS A 38 7.78 -11.57 2.48
CA HIS A 38 7.52 -13.01 2.33
C HIS A 38 6.67 -13.32 1.09
N ALA A 39 5.66 -12.51 0.77
CA ALA A 39 4.81 -12.72 -0.40
C ALA A 39 5.54 -12.56 -1.74
N LEU A 40 6.66 -11.85 -1.75
CA LEU A 40 7.49 -11.60 -2.92
C LEU A 40 8.75 -12.48 -2.93
N GLU A 41 8.95 -13.28 -1.90
CA GLU A 41 10.08 -14.21 -1.79
C GLU A 41 10.07 -15.16 -2.99
N ASP A 42 11.24 -15.38 -3.58
CA ASP A 42 11.47 -16.23 -4.75
C ASP A 42 10.76 -15.82 -6.06
N LEU A 43 10.09 -14.66 -6.11
CA LEU A 43 9.56 -14.15 -7.37
C LEU A 43 10.69 -13.70 -8.30
N THR A 44 10.67 -14.21 -9.53
CA THR A 44 11.52 -13.74 -10.62
C THR A 44 11.04 -12.39 -11.16
N ASP A 45 11.91 -11.65 -11.85
CA ASP A 45 11.51 -10.40 -12.51
C ASP A 45 10.32 -10.57 -13.47
N SER A 46 10.26 -11.70 -14.21
CA SER A 46 9.12 -12.01 -15.09
C SER A 46 7.80 -12.15 -14.32
N GLN A 47 7.83 -12.75 -13.11
CA GLN A 47 6.67 -12.85 -12.25
C GLN A 47 6.30 -11.51 -11.62
N LEU A 48 7.30 -10.70 -11.23
CA LEU A 48 7.08 -9.33 -10.77
C LEU A 48 6.42 -8.46 -11.86
N ASP A 49 6.74 -8.71 -13.11
CA ASP A 49 6.20 -7.99 -14.27
C ASP A 49 4.90 -8.61 -14.81
N THR A 50 4.33 -9.61 -14.13
CA THR A 50 3.04 -10.22 -14.48
C THR A 50 1.88 -9.40 -13.91
N PRO A 51 0.84 -9.04 -14.70
CA PRO A 51 -0.38 -8.41 -14.19
C PRO A 51 -1.11 -9.28 -13.16
N TYR A 52 -1.51 -8.72 -12.03
CA TYR A 52 -2.26 -9.48 -11.01
C TYR A 52 -3.67 -9.91 -11.48
N ARG A 53 -4.18 -9.23 -12.52
CA ARG A 53 -5.44 -9.54 -13.22
C ARG A 53 -5.38 -9.02 -14.67
N PRO A 54 -6.28 -9.46 -15.57
CA PRO A 54 -6.39 -8.87 -16.91
C PRO A 54 -6.60 -7.35 -16.87
N GLY A 55 -5.74 -6.62 -17.58
CA GLY A 55 -5.74 -5.15 -17.62
C GLY A 55 -5.46 -4.47 -16.27
N GLY A 56 -4.88 -5.20 -15.31
CA GLY A 56 -4.42 -4.66 -14.03
C GLY A 56 -2.94 -4.29 -14.05
N TRP A 57 -2.48 -3.71 -12.95
CA TRP A 57 -1.07 -3.47 -12.69
C TRP A 57 -0.27 -4.78 -12.56
N THR A 58 1.03 -4.69 -12.84
CA THR A 58 1.96 -5.76 -12.49
C THR A 58 2.15 -5.87 -10.98
N VAL A 59 2.67 -7.00 -10.50
CA VAL A 59 3.04 -7.16 -9.09
C VAL A 59 4.02 -6.04 -8.69
N ARG A 60 5.02 -5.73 -9.52
CA ARG A 60 5.99 -4.65 -9.28
C ARG A 60 5.30 -3.30 -9.06
N GLN A 61 4.38 -2.93 -9.92
CA GLN A 61 3.62 -1.68 -9.79
C GLN A 61 2.79 -1.65 -8.51
N VAL A 62 2.13 -2.75 -8.14
CA VAL A 62 1.40 -2.86 -6.86
C VAL A 62 2.36 -2.68 -5.68
N VAL A 63 3.54 -3.30 -5.74
CA VAL A 63 4.55 -3.20 -4.69
C VAL A 63 5.07 -1.78 -4.50
N HIS A 64 5.28 -1.04 -5.58
CA HIS A 64 5.66 0.37 -5.49
C HIS A 64 4.51 1.26 -5.00
N HIS A 65 3.28 0.96 -5.42
CA HIS A 65 2.11 1.73 -5.03
C HIS A 65 1.81 1.69 -3.51
N VAL A 66 2.06 0.56 -2.83
CA VAL A 66 1.78 0.43 -1.39
C VAL A 66 2.47 1.54 -0.56
N PRO A 67 3.82 1.69 -0.58
CA PRO A 67 4.46 2.78 0.15
C PRO A 67 4.10 4.18 -0.36
N ASP A 68 3.82 4.38 -1.66
CA ASP A 68 3.37 5.68 -2.17
C ASP A 68 2.04 6.11 -1.53
N SER A 69 1.08 5.17 -1.51
CA SER A 69 -0.22 5.35 -0.87
C SER A 69 -0.08 5.57 0.63
N HIS A 70 0.78 4.78 1.28
CA HIS A 70 0.98 4.86 2.72
C HIS A 70 1.71 6.15 3.12
N MET A 71 2.63 6.66 2.31
CA MET A 71 3.30 7.94 2.54
C MET A 71 2.31 9.10 2.44
N ASN A 72 1.41 9.07 1.46
CA ASN A 72 0.30 10.02 1.38
C ASN A 72 -0.59 9.92 2.64
N SER A 73 -0.94 8.72 3.09
CA SER A 73 -1.71 8.50 4.31
C SER A 73 -1.00 9.05 5.55
N TYR A 74 0.28 8.73 5.75
CA TYR A 74 1.10 9.24 6.86
C TYR A 74 1.08 10.76 6.92
N MET A 75 1.28 11.45 5.79
CA MET A 75 1.22 12.91 5.73
C MET A 75 -0.17 13.42 6.12
N ARG A 76 -1.25 12.78 5.67
CA ARG A 76 -2.64 13.14 6.05
C ARG A 76 -2.87 13.00 7.55
N PHE A 77 -2.36 11.95 8.19
CA PHE A 77 -2.42 11.79 9.64
C PHE A 77 -1.67 12.90 10.38
N ARG A 78 -0.48 13.28 9.92
CA ARG A 78 0.29 14.38 10.50
C ARG A 78 -0.50 15.69 10.42
N LEU A 79 -1.05 16.03 9.25
CA LEU A 79 -1.89 17.21 9.06
C LEU A 79 -3.11 17.19 9.99
N ALA A 80 -3.83 16.06 10.06
CA ALA A 80 -5.02 15.93 10.89
C ALA A 80 -4.74 16.11 12.38
N LEU A 81 -3.53 15.77 12.84
CA LEU A 81 -3.11 15.96 14.22
C LEU A 81 -2.63 17.38 14.54
N THR A 82 -2.27 18.18 13.54
CA THR A 82 -1.66 19.50 13.73
C THR A 82 -2.51 20.67 13.22
N GLU A 83 -3.55 20.39 12.44
CA GLU A 83 -4.39 21.39 11.79
C GLU A 83 -5.88 21.16 12.05
N SER A 84 -6.68 22.22 11.98
CA SER A 84 -8.14 22.12 12.10
C SER A 84 -8.77 21.78 10.75
N SER A 85 -9.21 20.53 10.59
CA SER A 85 -9.89 20.04 9.37
C SER A 85 -9.13 20.35 8.06
N PRO A 86 -7.89 19.87 7.91
CA PRO A 86 -7.04 20.20 6.77
C PRO A 86 -7.65 19.69 5.45
N LEU A 87 -7.48 20.48 4.39
CA LEU A 87 -7.70 20.00 3.03
C LEU A 87 -6.53 19.11 2.62
N ILE A 88 -6.82 17.84 2.32
CA ILE A 88 -5.79 16.89 1.89
C ILE A 88 -5.57 16.97 0.38
N LYS A 89 -4.31 16.77 -0.05
CA LYS A 89 -3.97 16.67 -1.46
C LYS A 89 -4.26 15.25 -1.98
N ASP A 90 -4.94 15.21 -3.12
CA ASP A 90 -5.12 14.02 -3.95
C ASP A 90 -3.90 13.80 -4.86
N TYR A 91 -3.80 12.59 -5.42
CA TYR A 91 -2.77 12.26 -6.39
C TYR A 91 -3.33 11.25 -7.41
N GLU A 92 -2.84 11.34 -8.64
CA GLU A 92 -3.22 10.45 -9.74
C GLU A 92 -2.45 9.13 -9.61
N GLU A 93 -2.93 8.22 -8.77
CA GLU A 93 -2.27 6.93 -8.50
C GLU A 93 -1.99 6.10 -9.76
N GLY A 94 -2.88 6.17 -10.74
CA GLY A 94 -2.69 5.57 -12.06
C GLY A 94 -1.49 6.14 -12.80
N ALA A 95 -1.31 7.46 -12.78
CA ALA A 95 -0.16 8.10 -13.41
C ALA A 95 1.16 7.78 -12.68
N TRP A 96 1.12 7.64 -11.35
CA TRP A 96 2.29 7.27 -10.55
C TRP A 96 2.76 5.85 -10.86
N ALA A 97 1.82 4.89 -10.97
CA ALA A 97 2.14 3.52 -11.35
C ALA A 97 2.73 3.42 -12.78
N GLU A 98 2.50 4.42 -13.64
CA GLU A 98 3.04 4.46 -15.00
C GLU A 98 4.45 5.05 -15.10
N LEU A 99 4.98 5.62 -14.01
CA LEU A 99 6.34 6.14 -13.95
C LEU A 99 7.37 5.02 -14.14
N ARG A 100 8.57 5.41 -14.60
CA ARG A 100 9.64 4.45 -14.94
C ARG A 100 10.06 3.62 -13.73
N ASP A 101 10.21 4.26 -12.58
CA ASP A 101 10.56 3.60 -11.32
C ASP A 101 9.47 2.62 -10.87
N ALA A 102 8.19 2.98 -10.95
CA ALA A 102 7.10 2.05 -10.63
C ALA A 102 7.01 0.85 -11.59
N LYS A 103 7.47 1.00 -12.85
CA LYS A 103 7.45 -0.08 -13.84
C LYS A 103 8.69 -0.97 -13.88
N THR A 104 9.84 -0.47 -13.43
CA THR A 104 11.13 -1.16 -13.64
C THR A 104 12.07 -1.10 -12.45
N GLY A 105 11.72 -0.35 -11.40
CA GLY A 105 12.52 -0.22 -10.19
C GLY A 105 12.64 -1.54 -9.44
N PRO A 106 13.75 -1.76 -8.70
CA PRO A 106 13.84 -2.85 -7.74
C PRO A 106 12.76 -2.71 -6.66
N VAL A 107 11.96 -3.75 -6.47
CA VAL A 107 10.90 -3.78 -5.43
C VAL A 107 11.47 -3.58 -4.02
N GLU A 108 12.74 -3.91 -3.80
CA GLU A 108 13.44 -3.73 -2.52
C GLU A 108 13.44 -2.27 -2.05
N TRP A 109 13.50 -1.28 -2.95
CA TRP A 109 13.43 0.12 -2.57
C TRP A 109 12.12 0.45 -1.85
N SER A 110 11.01 -0.07 -2.38
CA SER A 110 9.68 0.11 -1.80
C SER A 110 9.50 -0.69 -0.51
N LEU A 111 10.08 -1.88 -0.41
CA LEU A 111 10.05 -2.68 0.82
C LEU A 111 10.83 -2.00 1.96
N GLN A 112 11.96 -1.35 1.66
CA GLN A 112 12.72 -0.57 2.63
C GLN A 112 11.99 0.72 3.04
N LEU A 113 11.44 1.43 2.05
CA LEU A 113 10.64 2.63 2.30
C LEU A 113 9.42 2.31 3.18
N LEU A 114 8.70 1.24 2.87
CA LEU A 114 7.52 0.82 3.64
C LEU A 114 7.89 0.47 5.08
N ALA A 115 8.97 -0.29 5.29
CA ALA A 115 9.46 -0.63 6.62
C ALA A 115 9.85 0.61 7.44
N GLY A 116 10.61 1.53 6.82
CA GLY A 116 11.00 2.79 7.47
C GLY A 116 9.80 3.70 7.76
N LEU A 117 8.80 3.72 6.88
CA LEU A 117 7.58 4.50 7.06
C LEU A 117 6.72 3.95 8.21
N HIS A 118 6.55 2.63 8.30
CA HIS A 118 5.70 1.99 9.31
C HIS A 118 6.32 2.00 10.71
N ALA A 119 7.62 2.25 10.83
CA ALA A 119 8.29 2.42 12.11
C ALA A 119 8.12 3.83 12.74
N ARG A 120 7.44 4.77 12.07
CA ARG A 120 7.37 6.20 12.44
C ARG A 120 6.04 6.65 13.03
#